data_AF-A0A7D9LXL5-F1
#
_entry.id   AF-A0A7D9LXL5-F1
#
_cell.length_a   1.000
_cell.length_b   1.000
_cell.length_c   1.000
_cell.angle_alpha   90.00
_cell.angle_beta   90.00
_cell.angle_gamma   90.00
#
_symmetry.space_group_name_H-M   'P 1'
#
loop_
_entity.id
_entity.type
_entity.pdbx_description
1 polymer ?
#
loop_
_entity_poly.entity_id
_entity_poly.type
_entity_poly.pdbx_seq_one_letter_code
_entity_poly.pdbx_strand_id
1 'polypeptide(L)'
;MSNITCHSLAHLTNEIFCNGVKYCLQKGEKVHCNNEVFEIPESPLNYHDKMFWVYLGVYVGLVLFAGLMSGLTMGLLSLDILSLKVLARGGKPDEQKHAAKIIPLVSQHHLLLVTLLLANAVAVESMPLCLDRVSNPVVAIVVSVTAVLLFGEVVPQALCTRYGLAIGAFFAP
;
A
#
# COMPACT_ATOMS: atom_id res chain seq x y z
N MET A 1 48.78 -5.10 -32.02
CA MET A 1 47.52 -5.56 -32.65
C MET A 1 47.28 -7.00 -32.21
N SER A 2 46.58 -7.21 -31.10
CA SER A 2 46.11 -8.56 -30.74
C SER A 2 44.72 -8.71 -31.33
N ASN A 3 44.61 -9.57 -32.34
CA ASN A 3 43.40 -9.81 -33.11
C ASN A 3 42.34 -10.44 -32.19
N ILE A 4 41.25 -9.72 -31.91
CA ILE A 4 40.14 -10.24 -31.11
C ILE A 4 39.25 -11.03 -32.06
N THR A 5 39.47 -12.34 -32.16
CA THR A 5 38.59 -13.27 -32.88
C THR A 5 37.44 -13.68 -31.96
N CYS A 6 36.26 -13.08 -32.11
CA CYS A 6 35.04 -13.57 -31.49
C CYS A 6 34.35 -14.53 -32.47
N HIS A 7 34.12 -15.78 -32.04
CA HIS A 7 33.46 -16.80 -32.86
C HIS A 7 32.01 -16.95 -32.38
N SER A 8 31.04 -16.73 -33.26
CA SER A 8 29.64 -17.07 -33.00
C SER A 8 29.49 -18.57 -33.23
N LEU A 9 29.41 -19.39 -32.18
CA LEU A 9 29.07 -20.81 -32.29
C LEU A 9 27.56 -20.94 -32.53
N ALA A 10 27.15 -20.60 -33.75
CA ALA A 10 25.78 -20.57 -34.22
C ALA A 10 25.18 -21.99 -34.40
N HIS A 11 25.45 -22.94 -33.51
CA HIS A 11 24.91 -24.29 -33.70
C HIS A 11 24.33 -25.03 -32.50
N LEU A 12 24.43 -24.59 -31.23
CA LEU A 12 23.60 -25.21 -30.19
C LEU A 12 23.31 -24.40 -28.91
N THR A 13 24.05 -23.32 -28.58
CA THR A 13 23.72 -22.43 -27.46
C THR A 13 24.03 -20.98 -27.85
N ASN A 14 23.17 -20.02 -27.51
CA ASN A 14 23.39 -18.57 -27.73
C ASN A 14 24.50 -18.03 -26.80
N GLU A 15 25.67 -18.64 -26.87
CA GLU A 15 26.89 -18.26 -26.19
C GLU A 15 27.88 -17.81 -27.27
N ILE A 16 28.22 -16.52 -27.31
CA ILE A 16 29.48 -16.03 -27.92
C ILE A 16 30.65 -16.59 -27.07
N PHE A 17 31.92 -16.39 -27.41
CA PHE A 17 33.06 -16.60 -26.48
C PHE A 17 34.17 -15.70 -27.04
N CYS A 18 34.71 -14.80 -26.22
CA CYS A 18 35.80 -13.92 -26.66
C CYS A 18 36.99 -14.11 -25.71
N ASN A 19 38.13 -14.54 -26.24
CA ASN A 19 39.40 -14.72 -25.49
C ASN A 19 39.31 -15.54 -24.19
N GLY A 20 38.43 -16.55 -24.14
CA GLY A 20 38.28 -17.42 -22.97
C GLY A 20 37.55 -16.79 -21.78
N VAL A 21 36.95 -15.61 -21.94
CA VAL A 21 36.20 -14.89 -20.90
C VAL A 21 34.70 -14.91 -21.22
N LYS A 22 33.86 -15.14 -20.20
CA LYS A 22 32.40 -15.02 -20.28
C LYS A 22 32.02 -13.59 -20.71
N TYR A 23 31.32 -13.39 -21.82
CA TYR A 23 30.72 -12.11 -22.21
C TYR A 23 29.22 -12.18 -21.93
N CYS A 24 28.65 -11.02 -21.63
CA CYS A 24 27.29 -10.86 -21.17
C CYS A 24 26.49 -10.14 -22.26
N LEU A 25 25.43 -10.75 -22.76
CA LEU A 25 24.55 -10.17 -23.77
C LEU A 25 23.30 -9.59 -23.12
N GLN A 26 23.10 -8.28 -23.25
CA GLN A 26 21.89 -7.60 -22.79
C GLN A 26 20.81 -7.69 -23.88
N LYS A 27 19.73 -8.44 -23.62
CA LYS A 27 18.57 -8.54 -24.51
C LYS A 27 17.33 -8.06 -23.76
N GLY A 28 17.08 -6.76 -23.80
CA GLY A 28 16.07 -6.12 -22.96
C GLY A 28 16.57 -5.95 -21.50
N GLU A 29 15.74 -6.34 -20.54
CA GLU A 29 15.98 -6.20 -19.08
C GLU A 29 16.82 -7.35 -18.47
N LYS A 30 17.25 -8.31 -19.29
CA LYS A 30 17.99 -9.50 -18.85
C LYS A 30 19.36 -9.57 -19.49
N VAL A 31 20.38 -9.86 -18.69
CA VAL A 31 21.75 -10.12 -19.13
C VAL A 31 21.99 -11.62 -19.10
N HIS A 32 22.28 -12.19 -20.26
CA HIS A 32 22.67 -13.59 -20.37
C HIS A 32 24.20 -13.70 -20.31
N CYS A 33 24.75 -14.37 -19.29
CA CYS A 33 26.17 -14.69 -19.22
C CYS A 33 26.34 -16.21 -19.03
N ASN A 34 26.91 -16.91 -20.03
CA ASN A 34 27.22 -18.36 -20.00
C ASN A 34 26.15 -19.21 -19.30
N ASN A 35 24.97 -19.26 -19.91
CA ASN A 35 23.78 -19.98 -19.46
C ASN A 35 23.11 -19.51 -18.16
N GLU A 36 23.63 -18.46 -17.49
CA GLU A 36 22.93 -17.83 -16.37
C GLU A 36 22.27 -16.52 -16.81
N VAL A 37 21.03 -16.33 -16.37
CA VAL A 37 20.23 -15.15 -16.65
C VAL A 37 20.28 -14.25 -15.43
N PHE A 38 20.90 -13.09 -15.56
CA PHE A 38 20.87 -12.04 -14.55
C PHE A 38 19.74 -11.07 -14.92
N GLU A 39 18.70 -10.98 -14.07
CA GLU A 39 17.70 -9.92 -14.16
C GLU A 39 18.36 -8.61 -13.71
N ILE A 40 18.43 -7.65 -14.62
CA ILE A 40 18.93 -6.31 -14.28
C ILE A 40 17.84 -5.69 -13.40
N PRO A 41 18.17 -5.11 -12.24
CA PRO A 41 17.17 -4.36 -11.47
C PRO A 41 16.58 -3.27 -12.37
N GLU A 42 15.24 -3.23 -12.54
CA GLU A 42 14.55 -2.16 -13.25
C GLU A 42 15.05 -0.82 -12.71
N SER A 43 15.61 0.01 -13.59
CA SER A 43 16.05 1.36 -13.21
C SER A 43 14.81 2.18 -12.81
N PRO A 44 14.83 2.90 -11.68
CA PRO A 44 13.67 3.65 -11.19
C PRO A 44 13.19 4.67 -12.24
N LEU A 45 11.87 4.84 -12.36
CA LEU A 45 11.27 5.81 -13.29
C LEU A 45 11.85 7.21 -13.07
N ASN A 46 12.17 7.90 -14.18
CA ASN A 46 12.72 9.26 -14.11
C ASN A 46 11.59 10.29 -13.90
N TYR A 47 11.90 11.40 -13.23
CA TYR A 47 10.95 12.49 -12.97
C TYR A 47 10.43 13.18 -14.25
N HIS A 48 11.08 12.94 -15.38
CA HIS A 48 10.75 13.52 -16.68
C HIS A 48 9.62 12.76 -17.39
N ASP A 49 9.34 11.52 -16.99
CA ASP A 49 8.31 10.69 -17.60
C ASP A 49 6.92 10.99 -17.02
N LYS A 50 5.92 11.11 -17.90
CA LYS A 50 4.52 11.32 -17.46
C LYS A 50 4.00 10.17 -16.60
N MET A 51 4.51 8.96 -16.83
CA MET A 51 4.14 7.76 -16.07
C MET A 51 4.51 7.88 -14.58
N PHE A 52 5.61 8.59 -14.25
CA PHE A 52 6.03 8.82 -12.86
C PHE A 52 4.94 9.54 -12.08
N TRP A 53 4.37 10.60 -12.64
CA TRP A 53 3.30 11.38 -12.03
C TRP A 53 2.00 10.59 -11.90
N VAL A 54 1.71 9.70 -12.85
CA VAL A 54 0.55 8.80 -12.77
C VAL A 54 0.72 7.82 -11.61
N TYR A 55 1.86 7.14 -11.50
CA TYR A 55 2.15 6.23 -10.39
C TYR A 55 2.14 6.94 -9.03
N LEU A 56 2.70 8.16 -8.96
CA LEU A 56 2.67 8.98 -7.74
C LEU A 56 1.24 9.40 -7.36
N GLY A 57 0.42 9.81 -8.34
CA GLY A 57 -0.98 10.16 -8.12
C GLY A 57 -1.81 8.97 -7.64
N VAL A 58 -1.61 7.79 -8.25
CA VAL A 58 -2.24 6.54 -7.83
C VAL A 58 -1.80 6.17 -6.41
N TYR A 59 -0.51 6.30 -6.08
CA TYR A 59 0.01 6.06 -4.74
C TYR A 59 -0.65 6.97 -3.68
N VAL A 60 -0.74 8.28 -3.93
CA VAL A 60 -1.41 9.21 -3.01
C VAL A 60 -2.89 8.85 -2.84
N GLY A 61 -3.57 8.50 -3.95
CA GLY A 61 -4.96 8.03 -3.90
C GLY A 61 -5.14 6.77 -3.06
N LEU A 62 -4.25 5.79 -3.21
CA LEU A 62 -4.20 4.57 -2.40
C LEU A 62 -3.99 4.89 -0.92
N VAL A 63 -3.08 5.81 -0.57
CA VAL A 63 -2.83 6.23 0.82
C VAL A 63 -4.07 6.83 1.46
N LEU A 64 -4.75 7.74 0.76
CA LEU A 64 -6.00 8.33 1.27
C LEU A 64 -7.10 7.28 1.42
N PHE A 65 -7.25 6.39 0.45
CA PHE A 65 -8.26 5.33 0.49
C PHE A 65 -8.00 4.34 1.64
N ALA A 66 -6.76 3.85 1.79
CA ALA A 66 -6.37 2.97 2.88
C ALA A 66 -6.53 3.63 4.25
N GLY A 67 -6.12 4.90 4.38
CA GLY A 67 -6.29 5.67 5.61
C GLY A 67 -7.77 5.87 5.98
N LEU A 68 -8.64 6.14 5.00
CA LEU A 68 -10.09 6.24 5.21
C LEU A 68 -10.70 4.90 5.64
N MET A 69 -10.31 3.78 5.01
CA MET A 69 -10.79 2.46 5.39
C MET A 69 -10.30 2.05 6.78
N SER A 70 -9.03 2.29 7.09
CA SER A 70 -8.47 2.02 8.42
C SER A 70 -9.14 2.88 9.51
N GLY A 71 -9.32 4.18 9.25
CA GLY A 71 -10.01 5.10 10.15
C GLY A 71 -11.49 4.75 10.34
N LEU A 72 -12.18 4.33 9.28
CA LEU A 72 -13.56 3.86 9.37
C LEU A 72 -13.67 2.53 10.13
N THR A 73 -12.68 1.64 10.02
CA THR A 73 -12.61 0.40 10.82
C THR A 73 -12.52 0.73 12.32
N MET A 74 -11.55 1.55 12.70
CA MET A 74 -11.39 2.00 14.09
C MET A 74 -12.60 2.79 14.59
N GLY A 75 -13.18 3.63 13.74
CA GLY A 75 -14.39 4.39 14.03
C GLY A 75 -15.61 3.49 14.25
N LEU A 76 -15.83 2.47 13.41
CA LEU A 76 -16.89 1.48 13.59
C LEU A 76 -16.71 0.68 14.87
N LEU A 77 -15.47 0.27 15.17
CA LEU A 77 -15.14 -0.44 16.40
C LEU A 77 -15.39 0.44 17.64
N SER A 78 -15.25 1.76 17.53
CA SER A 78 -15.59 2.71 18.60
C SER A 78 -17.09 3.00 18.70
N LEU A 79 -17.86 2.83 17.61
CA LEU A 79 -19.31 3.06 17.51
C LEU A 79 -20.08 1.73 17.60
N ASP A 80 -19.80 0.93 18.63
CA ASP A 80 -20.48 -0.36 18.84
C ASP A 80 -21.99 -0.19 19.07
N ILE A 81 -22.77 -1.23 18.70
CA ILE A 81 -24.23 -1.30 18.84
C ILE A 81 -24.69 -0.93 20.26
N LEU A 82 -23.94 -1.31 21.30
CA LEU A 82 -24.30 -0.99 22.68
C LEU A 82 -24.33 0.52 22.91
N SER A 83 -23.29 1.24 22.51
CA SER A 83 -23.19 2.70 22.66
C SER A 83 -24.33 3.41 21.91
N LEU A 84 -24.62 2.98 20.68
CA LEU A 84 -25.74 3.49 19.88
C LEU A 84 -27.11 3.22 20.51
N LYS A 85 -27.30 2.08 21.18
CA LYS A 85 -28.56 1.72 21.84
C LYS A 85 -28.81 2.54 23.11
N VAL A 86 -27.74 2.95 23.79
CA VAL A 86 -27.80 3.89 24.92
C VAL A 86 -28.13 5.29 24.41
N LEU A 87 -27.45 5.77 23.36
CA LEU A 87 -27.72 7.07 22.73
C LEU A 87 -29.15 7.16 22.17
N ALA A 88 -29.67 6.08 21.58
CA ALA A 88 -31.04 6.04 21.08
C ALA A 88 -32.11 6.14 22.18
N ARG A 89 -31.78 5.77 23.43
CA ARG A 89 -32.71 5.76 24.56
C ARG A 89 -32.57 6.96 25.50
N GLY A 90 -31.34 7.45 25.68
CA GLY A 90 -31.01 8.51 26.64
C GLY A 90 -30.40 9.77 26.01
N GLY A 91 -30.17 9.80 24.69
CA GLY A 91 -29.58 10.93 23.99
C GLY A 91 -30.57 12.04 23.66
N LYS A 92 -30.03 13.21 23.26
CA LYS A 92 -30.78 14.37 22.79
C LYS A 92 -31.56 14.02 21.50
N PRO A 93 -32.72 14.66 21.19
CA PRO A 93 -33.54 14.32 20.03
C PRO A 93 -32.82 14.33 18.67
N ASP A 94 -31.79 15.18 18.51
CA ASP A 94 -30.96 15.19 17.31
C ASP A 94 -30.02 13.97 17.23
N GLU A 95 -29.40 13.58 18.35
CA GLU A 95 -28.52 12.40 18.44
C GLU A 95 -29.30 11.10 18.21
N GLN A 96 -30.54 11.00 18.71
CA GLN A 96 -31.40 9.85 18.48
C GLN A 96 -31.72 9.64 17.00
N LYS A 97 -31.92 10.72 16.23
CA LYS A 97 -32.15 10.64 14.77
C LYS A 97 -30.92 10.11 14.03
N HIS A 98 -29.72 10.55 14.40
CA HIS A 98 -28.47 10.07 13.78
C HIS A 98 -28.21 8.62 14.16
N ALA A 99 -28.37 8.26 15.44
CA ALA A 99 -28.24 6.89 15.93
C ALA A 99 -29.20 5.94 15.20
N ALA A 100 -30.48 6.30 15.05
CA ALA A 100 -31.47 5.48 14.36
C ALA A 100 -31.11 5.17 12.90
N LYS A 101 -30.37 6.06 12.23
CA LYS A 101 -29.90 5.87 10.84
C LYS A 101 -28.65 4.99 10.76
N ILE A 102 -27.79 5.02 11.78
CA ILE A 102 -26.52 4.27 11.83
C ILE A 102 -26.72 2.83 12.34
N ILE A 103 -27.67 2.61 13.28
CA ILE A 103 -28.02 1.29 13.84
C ILE A 103 -28.23 0.20 12.77
N PRO A 104 -29.03 0.40 11.69
CA PRO A 104 -29.23 -0.64 10.69
C PRO A 104 -27.97 -0.92 9.86
N LEU A 105 -27.10 0.08 9.65
CA LEU A 105 -25.82 -0.10 8.95
C LEU A 105 -24.88 -0.97 9.79
N VAL A 106 -24.74 -0.67 11.09
CA VAL A 106 -23.86 -1.45 11.99
C VAL A 106 -24.45 -2.81 12.40
N SER A 107 -25.74 -3.08 12.16
CA SER A 107 -26.36 -4.39 12.43
C SER A 107 -25.73 -5.55 11.64
N GLN A 108 -25.08 -5.26 10.51
CA GLN A 108 -24.30 -6.23 9.73
C GLN A 108 -22.79 -6.05 9.93
N HIS A 109 -22.36 -5.72 11.16
CA HIS A 109 -20.97 -5.40 11.50
C HIS A 109 -19.95 -6.42 10.96
N HIS A 110 -20.25 -7.72 11.04
CA HIS A 110 -19.33 -8.76 10.55
C HIS A 110 -19.02 -8.64 9.05
N LEU A 111 -20.02 -8.37 8.21
CA LEU A 111 -19.84 -8.22 6.76
C LEU A 111 -19.12 -6.93 6.43
N LEU A 112 -19.51 -5.82 7.07
CA LEU A 112 -18.87 -4.52 6.86
C LEU A 112 -17.40 -4.53 7.30
N LEU A 113 -17.11 -5.14 8.45
CA LEU A 113 -15.75 -5.24 8.96
C LEU A 113 -14.88 -6.08 8.03
N VAL A 114 -15.37 -7.24 7.57
CA VAL A 114 -14.62 -8.11 6.65
C VAL A 114 -14.38 -7.41 5.31
N THR A 115 -15.37 -6.72 4.74
CA THR A 115 -15.16 -5.99 3.48
C THR A 115 -14.22 -4.80 3.64
N LEU A 116 -14.31 -4.06 4.75
CA LEU A 116 -13.35 -2.98 5.05
C LEU A 116 -11.93 -3.51 5.20
N LEU A 117 -11.75 -4.60 5.95
CA LEU A 117 -10.45 -5.21 6.17
C LEU A 117 -9.86 -5.76 4.87
N LEU A 118 -10.68 -6.39 4.03
CA LEU A 118 -10.24 -6.88 2.72
C LEU A 118 -9.86 -5.73 1.78
N ALA A 119 -10.68 -4.68 1.71
CA ALA A 119 -10.38 -3.50 0.90
C ALA A 119 -9.10 -2.78 1.38
N ASN A 120 -8.93 -2.70 2.70
CA ASN A 120 -7.71 -2.14 3.30
C ASN A 120 -6.49 -3.02 2.97
N ALA A 121 -6.58 -4.35 3.13
CA ALA A 121 -5.51 -5.29 2.80
C ALA A 121 -5.06 -5.16 1.34
N VAL A 122 -6.00 -5.09 0.39
CA VAL A 122 -5.69 -4.88 -1.02
C VAL A 122 -4.99 -3.53 -1.24
N ALA A 123 -5.44 -2.46 -0.59
CA ALA A 123 -4.84 -1.13 -0.74
C ALA A 123 -3.42 -1.04 -0.15
N VAL A 124 -3.20 -1.62 1.04
CA VAL A 124 -1.88 -1.60 1.70
C VAL A 124 -0.84 -2.46 0.97
N GLU A 125 -1.26 -3.57 0.36
CA GLU A 125 -0.37 -4.41 -0.48
C GLU A 125 -0.09 -3.74 -1.84
N SER A 126 -1.07 -3.02 -2.40
CA SER A 126 -0.91 -2.31 -3.68
C SER A 126 0.04 -1.12 -3.60
N MET A 127 0.17 -0.47 -2.43
CA MET A 127 1.07 0.67 -2.23
C MET A 127 2.56 0.37 -2.52
N PRO A 128 3.21 -0.59 -1.84
CA PRO A 128 4.61 -0.89 -2.10
C PRO A 128 4.81 -1.40 -3.54
N LEU A 129 3.86 -2.16 -4.09
CA LEU A 129 3.90 -2.61 -5.50
C LEU A 129 3.91 -1.45 -6.50
N CYS A 130 3.11 -0.39 -6.26
CA CYS A 130 3.15 0.80 -7.10
C CYS A 130 4.43 1.62 -6.91
N LEU A 131 4.93 1.71 -5.68
CA LEU A 131 6.08 2.54 -5.34
C LEU A 131 7.43 1.90 -5.73
N ASP A 132 7.49 0.57 -5.79
CA ASP A 132 8.64 -0.22 -6.26
C ASP A 132 8.96 0.05 -7.75
N ARG A 133 7.96 0.39 -8.56
CA ARG A 133 8.17 0.81 -9.96
C ARG A 133 8.82 2.19 -10.11
N VAL A 134 8.82 2.98 -9.03
CA VAL A 134 9.23 4.38 -9.05
C VAL A 134 10.52 4.61 -8.26
N SER A 135 10.72 3.86 -7.17
CA SER A 135 11.83 4.01 -6.23
C SER A 135 12.48 2.65 -5.98
N ASN A 136 13.63 2.65 -5.31
CA ASN A 136 14.26 1.41 -4.86
C ASN A 136 13.28 0.57 -3.99
N PRO A 137 13.17 -0.75 -4.19
CA PRO A 137 12.24 -1.64 -3.48
C PRO A 137 12.28 -1.48 -1.96
N VAL A 138 13.49 -1.36 -1.41
CA VAL A 138 13.68 -1.25 0.04
C VAL A 138 13.09 0.05 0.57
N VAL A 139 13.33 1.16 -0.13
CA VAL A 139 12.80 2.48 0.23
C VAL A 139 11.28 2.51 0.04
N ALA A 140 10.78 1.88 -1.03
CA ALA A 140 9.35 1.81 -1.32
C ALA A 140 8.57 1.13 -0.19
N ILE A 141 9.09 0.01 0.34
CA ILE A 141 8.48 -0.70 1.47
C ILE A 141 8.54 0.15 2.74
N VAL A 142 9.71 0.70 3.09
CA VAL A 142 9.88 1.49 4.33
C VAL A 142 8.97 2.71 4.34
N VAL A 143 8.89 3.45 3.24
CA VAL A 143 8.04 4.64 3.12
C VAL A 143 6.56 4.26 3.18
N SER A 144 6.15 3.21 2.46
CA SER A 144 4.74 2.78 2.42
C SER A 144 4.25 2.29 3.78
N VAL A 145 5.02 1.46 4.46
CA VAL A 145 4.68 0.96 5.81
C VAL A 145 4.61 2.12 6.80
N THR A 146 5.58 3.04 6.77
CA THR A 146 5.57 4.22 7.67
C THR A 146 4.33 5.09 7.44
N ALA A 147 3.96 5.34 6.18
CA ALA A 147 2.77 6.12 5.86
C ALA A 147 1.48 5.46 6.36
N VAL A 148 1.30 4.16 6.09
CA VAL A 148 0.13 3.40 6.56
C VAL A 148 0.04 3.36 8.09
N LEU A 149 1.14 3.12 8.80
CA LEU A 149 1.15 3.11 10.27
C LEU A 149 0.79 4.49 10.84
N LEU A 150 1.32 5.56 10.24
CA LEU A 150 1.00 6.92 10.66
C LEU A 150 -0.49 7.23 10.49
N PHE A 151 -1.08 6.93 9.33
CA PHE A 151 -2.49 7.21 9.06
C PHE A 151 -3.46 6.24 9.74
N GLY A 152 -3.11 4.96 9.84
CA GLY A 152 -3.98 3.89 10.33
C GLY A 152 -3.95 3.68 11.84
N GLU A 153 -2.82 3.93 12.49
CA GLU A 153 -2.67 3.68 13.93
C GLU A 153 -2.34 4.95 14.71
N VAL A 154 -1.35 5.73 14.26
CA VAL A 154 -0.86 6.89 15.02
C VAL A 154 -1.87 8.02 15.05
N VAL A 155 -2.56 8.33 13.95
CA VAL A 155 -3.60 9.38 13.93
C VAL A 155 -4.80 9.02 14.82
N PRO A 156 -5.41 7.81 14.70
CA PRO A 156 -6.48 7.40 15.60
C PRO A 156 -6.03 7.34 17.07
N GLN A 157 -4.85 6.80 17.36
CA GLN A 157 -4.31 6.79 18.73
C GLN A 157 -4.03 8.20 19.26
N ALA A 158 -3.52 9.12 18.44
CA ALA A 158 -3.29 10.51 18.81
C ALA A 158 -4.61 11.24 19.10
N LEU A 159 -5.67 10.95 18.34
CA LEU A 159 -7.01 11.47 18.60
C LEU A 159 -7.60 10.85 19.88
N CYS A 160 -7.49 9.55 20.09
CA CYS A 160 -7.98 8.88 21.31
C CYS A 160 -7.19 9.28 22.57
N THR A 161 -5.90 9.59 22.47
CA THR A 161 -5.10 10.02 23.63
C THR A 161 -5.29 11.49 23.96
N ARG A 162 -5.34 12.37 22.94
CA ARG A 162 -5.47 13.83 23.13
C ARG A 162 -6.91 14.28 23.30
N TYR A 163 -7.83 13.68 22.56
CA TYR A 163 -9.25 14.01 22.58
C TYR A 163 -10.12 12.87 23.12
N GLY A 164 -9.67 11.62 23.20
CA GLY A 164 -10.53 10.54 23.70
C GLY A 164 -10.92 10.68 25.16
N LEU A 165 -10.11 11.34 26.00
CA LEU A 165 -10.52 11.68 27.38
C LEU A 165 -11.43 12.92 27.42
N ALA A 166 -11.22 13.92 26.58
CA ALA A 166 -12.03 15.14 26.53
C ALA A 166 -13.39 14.92 25.85
N ILE A 167 -13.42 14.15 24.77
CA ILE A 167 -14.61 13.65 24.09
C ILE A 167 -15.28 12.60 24.99
N GLY A 168 -14.52 11.66 25.56
CA GLY A 168 -15.05 10.70 26.55
C GLY A 168 -15.71 11.37 27.75
N ALA A 169 -15.14 12.45 28.29
CA ALA A 169 -15.72 13.22 29.40
C ALA A 169 -16.85 14.18 28.98
N PHE A 170 -16.89 14.61 27.71
CA PHE A 170 -18.02 15.37 27.17
C PHE A 170 -19.22 14.48 26.84
N PHE A 171 -18.99 13.20 26.55
CA PHE A 171 -20.01 12.20 26.20
C PHE A 171 -20.37 11.24 27.34
N ALA A 172 -19.55 11.14 28.40
CA ALA A 172 -19.91 10.50 29.65
C ALA A 172 -20.81 11.45 30.47
N PRO A 173 -21.99 11.01 30.92
CA PRO A 173 -22.97 11.84 31.63
C PRO A 173 -22.47 12.33 32.99
#